data_AF-A0A2V8Y4M5-F1
#
_entry.id   AF-A0A2V8Y4M5-F1
#
_cell.length_a   1.000
_cell.length_b   1.000
_cell.length_c   1.000
_cell.angle_alpha   90.00
_cell.angle_beta   90.00
_cell.angle_gamma   90.00
#
_symmetry.space_group_name_H-M   'P 1'
#
loop_
_entity.id
_entity.type
_entity.pdbx_description
1 polymer ?
#
loop_
_entity_poly.entity_id
_entity_poly.type
_entity_poly.pdbx_seq_one_letter_code
_entity_poly.pdbx_strand_id
1 'polypeptide(L)'
;MDKTTQAEPLSPELTAAAEAERQAEAKEIAQSLAGKAARQPRKGSRYSPVTVSPESARGESTPVTEFVGFLKQTQRIWLMVVGAIFGLIVLVTLAERGFEWISKSRERKHEQAVASVTPEHLLARCGQPLEDTTKNVYPILMRTMTYQISRNETYIFDFSRTAEEQSDWVFLSMKDGNGKSYETAEEKVSAMSCLNSRK
;
A
#
# COMPACT_ATOMS: atom_id res chain seq x y z
N MET A 1 25.23 -17.15 -39.25
CA MET A 1 24.25 -16.17 -39.75
C MET A 1 23.36 -15.79 -38.59
N ASP A 2 23.70 -14.63 -38.04
CA ASP A 2 23.16 -13.92 -36.89
C ASP A 2 21.71 -13.44 -37.07
N LYS A 3 20.99 -13.27 -35.95
CA LYS A 3 20.19 -12.06 -35.70
C LYS A 3 19.81 -11.92 -34.22
N THR A 4 20.57 -11.05 -33.55
CA THR A 4 20.26 -10.32 -32.33
C THR A 4 19.15 -9.30 -32.61
N THR A 5 18.11 -9.25 -31.76
CA THR A 5 17.13 -8.15 -31.74
C THR A 5 17.55 -7.14 -30.69
N GLN A 6 17.94 -5.95 -31.14
CA GLN A 6 18.28 -4.79 -30.32
C GLN A 6 17.03 -4.18 -29.67
N ALA A 7 17.17 -3.76 -28.42
CA ALA A 7 16.27 -2.83 -27.75
C ALA A 7 16.61 -1.39 -28.20
N GLU A 8 15.55 -0.61 -28.44
CA GLU A 8 15.57 0.77 -28.89
C GLU A 8 16.09 1.73 -27.79
N PRO A 9 16.94 2.73 -28.10
CA PRO A 9 17.49 3.64 -27.10
C PRO A 9 16.53 4.82 -26.83
N LEU A 10 16.07 4.94 -25.58
CA LEU A 10 15.30 6.09 -25.10
C LEU A 10 16.23 7.30 -24.82
N SER A 11 15.86 8.43 -25.42
CA SER A 11 16.60 9.69 -25.47
C SER A 11 17.00 10.29 -24.10
N PRO A 12 18.25 10.80 -23.95
CA PRO A 12 18.78 11.37 -22.70
C PRO A 12 18.25 12.78 -22.34
N GLU A 13 17.46 13.42 -23.21
CA GLU A 13 16.95 14.78 -23.00
C GLU A 13 15.78 14.87 -21.99
N LEU A 14 14.93 13.84 -21.92
CA LEU A 14 13.77 13.81 -21.01
C LEU A 14 14.18 13.66 -19.54
N THR A 15 15.32 13.04 -19.27
CA THR A 15 15.88 12.89 -17.93
C THR A 15 16.44 14.19 -17.36
N ALA A 16 17.06 15.03 -18.20
CA ALA A 16 17.65 16.29 -17.74
C ALA A 16 16.58 17.33 -17.37
N ALA A 17 15.46 17.38 -18.10
CA ALA A 17 14.35 18.29 -17.79
C ALA A 17 13.64 17.90 -16.48
N ALA A 18 13.41 16.60 -16.26
CA ALA A 18 12.80 16.10 -15.03
C ALA A 18 13.69 16.25 -13.79
N GLU A 19 15.02 16.17 -13.96
CA GLU A 19 15.97 16.44 -12.87
C GLU A 19 16.06 17.93 -12.53
N ALA A 20 15.97 18.83 -13.52
CA ALA A 20 15.97 20.27 -13.29
C ALA A 20 14.73 20.73 -12.51
N GLU A 21 13.55 20.14 -12.79
CA GLU A 21 12.31 20.44 -12.08
C GLU A 21 12.36 20.01 -10.61
N ARG A 22 12.88 18.79 -10.32
CA ARG A 22 13.05 18.30 -8.95
C ARG A 22 14.08 19.10 -8.14
N GLN A 23 15.12 19.65 -8.77
CA GLN A 23 16.11 20.47 -8.09
C GLN A 23 15.59 21.90 -7.79
N ALA A 24 14.64 22.41 -8.57
CA ALA A 24 14.01 23.70 -8.30
C ALA A 24 13.10 23.64 -7.05
N GLU A 25 12.30 22.58 -6.91
CA GLU A 25 11.44 22.38 -5.73
C GLU A 25 12.26 22.19 -4.45
N ALA A 26 13.38 21.46 -4.52
CA ALA A 26 14.26 21.25 -3.37
C ALA A 26 14.90 22.55 -2.85
N LYS A 27 15.19 23.51 -3.75
CA LYS A 27 15.73 24.83 -3.37
C LYS A 27 14.69 25.74 -2.72
N GLU A 28 13.43 25.68 -3.15
CA GLU A 28 12.35 26.47 -2.55
C GLU A 28 12.08 26.02 -1.10
N ILE A 29 12.08 24.71 -0.87
CA ILE A 29 11.88 24.14 0.48
C ILE A 29 13.03 24.55 1.41
N ALA A 30 14.28 24.54 0.94
CA ALA A 30 15.44 24.95 1.73
C ALA A 30 15.41 26.45 2.10
N GLN A 31 14.96 27.33 1.20
CA GLN A 31 14.80 28.76 1.50
C GLN A 31 13.65 29.02 2.48
N SER A 32 12.55 28.24 2.39
CA SER A 32 11.41 28.38 3.31
C SER A 32 11.77 28.04 4.77
N LEU A 33 12.73 27.14 4.98
CA LEU A 33 13.22 26.74 6.31
C LEU A 33 14.22 27.73 6.90
N ALA A 34 15.06 28.35 6.06
CA ALA A 34 16.01 29.37 6.52
C ALA A 34 15.33 30.67 6.99
N GLY A 35 14.15 31.00 6.46
CA GLY A 35 13.40 32.22 6.81
C GLY A 35 12.66 32.20 8.16
N LYS A 36 12.47 31.03 8.80
CA LYS A 36 11.64 30.91 10.02
C LYS A 36 12.40 30.99 11.35
N ALA A 37 13.74 31.10 11.34
CA ALA A 37 14.56 31.09 12.56
C ALA A 37 14.82 32.48 13.19
N ALA A 38 14.15 33.55 12.75
CA ALA A 38 14.40 34.90 13.26
C ALA A 38 13.13 35.61 13.70
N ARG A 39 12.68 35.39 14.95
CA ARG A 39 11.97 36.38 15.80
C ARG A 39 11.52 35.79 17.15
N GLN A 40 12.21 36.13 18.24
CA GLN A 40 11.62 36.97 19.31
C GLN A 40 12.67 37.38 20.36
N PRO A 41 12.75 38.68 20.71
CA PRO A 41 13.59 39.19 21.79
C PRO A 41 12.77 39.41 23.08
N ARG A 42 13.37 39.20 24.25
CA ARG A 42 12.92 39.86 25.50
C ARG A 42 14.10 40.42 26.29
N LYS A 43 14.04 41.74 26.43
CA LYS A 43 14.83 42.62 27.31
C LYS A 43 14.56 42.33 28.79
N GLY A 44 15.56 42.53 29.64
CA GLY A 44 15.41 42.61 31.10
C GLY A 44 16.73 42.89 31.82
N SER A 45 17.09 44.17 31.91
CA SER A 45 18.24 44.77 32.62
C SER A 45 18.21 44.53 34.14
N ARG A 46 19.39 44.34 34.77
CA ARG A 46 19.90 45.17 35.89
C ARG A 46 21.34 44.79 36.28
N TYR A 47 22.20 45.80 36.32
CA TYR A 47 23.55 45.75 36.88
C TYR A 47 23.52 45.54 38.41
N SER A 48 24.47 44.75 38.91
CA SER A 48 25.22 45.05 40.14
C SER A 48 26.66 44.56 39.95
N PRO A 49 27.68 45.41 40.14
CA PRO A 49 29.06 44.96 40.28
C PRO A 49 29.27 44.43 41.71
N VAL A 50 30.48 43.98 42.03
CA VAL A 50 30.97 43.50 43.36
C VAL A 50 30.89 41.95 43.45
N THR A 51 31.96 41.16 43.62
CA THR A 51 33.37 41.38 43.98
C THR A 51 34.18 40.23 43.35
N VAL A 52 35.37 40.51 42.84
CA VAL A 52 36.37 39.46 42.59
C VAL A 52 36.99 39.14 43.94
N SER A 53 36.82 37.91 44.44
CA SER A 53 37.65 37.35 45.51
C SER A 53 38.30 36.08 44.96
N PRO A 54 39.64 36.01 44.85
CA PRO A 54 40.33 34.82 44.37
C PRO A 54 40.54 33.89 45.58
N GLU A 55 39.57 33.03 45.88
CA GLU A 55 39.76 32.00 46.90
C GLU A 55 39.85 30.62 46.25
N SER A 56 41.10 30.22 46.01
CA SER A 56 41.63 28.89 46.29
C SER A 56 40.63 27.72 46.26
N ALA A 57 40.50 27.08 45.10
CA ALA A 57 40.23 25.65 45.03
C ALA A 57 41.15 25.04 43.98
N ARG A 58 42.35 24.70 44.44
CA ARG A 58 43.33 23.85 43.78
C ARG A 58 42.69 22.46 43.63
N GLY A 59 42.04 22.22 42.51
CA GLY A 59 41.58 20.90 42.07
C GLY A 59 42.11 20.69 40.66
N GLU A 60 43.17 19.92 40.53
CA GLU A 60 43.69 19.47 39.23
C GLU A 60 42.57 18.74 38.47
N SER A 61 41.96 19.45 37.51
CA SER A 61 41.15 18.83 36.47
C SER A 61 42.11 18.09 35.53
N THR A 62 42.33 16.81 35.82
CA THR A 62 43.18 15.95 34.99
C THR A 62 42.55 15.78 33.60
N PRO A 63 43.33 15.89 32.51
CA PRO A 63 42.84 15.79 31.12
C PRO A 63 42.13 14.46 30.82
N VAL A 64 42.43 13.44 31.63
CA VAL A 64 41.79 12.12 31.60
C VAL A 64 40.28 12.21 31.86
N THR A 65 39.83 13.13 32.72
CA THR A 65 38.40 13.30 33.05
C THR A 65 37.60 13.93 31.90
N GLU A 66 38.18 14.85 31.14
CA GLU A 66 37.58 15.38 29.91
C GLU A 66 37.54 14.35 28.79
N PHE A 67 38.60 13.57 28.59
CA PHE A 67 38.64 12.49 27.59
C PHE A 67 37.60 11.39 27.85
N VAL A 68 37.41 11.02 29.11
CA VAL A 68 36.38 10.04 29.51
C VAL A 68 34.97 10.62 29.28
N GLY A 69 34.77 11.91 29.54
CA GLY A 69 33.53 12.63 29.21
C GLY A 69 33.22 12.59 27.72
N PHE A 70 34.22 12.88 26.87
CA PHE A 70 34.12 12.80 25.41
C PHE A 70 33.79 11.39 24.93
N LEU A 71 34.51 10.36 25.40
CA LEU A 71 34.27 8.97 25.02
C LEU A 71 32.84 8.53 25.37
N LYS A 72 32.34 8.93 26.54
CA LYS A 72 30.99 8.59 27.01
C LYS A 72 29.91 9.30 26.18
N GLN A 73 30.19 10.53 25.74
CA GLN A 73 29.29 11.31 24.89
C GLN A 73 29.25 10.76 23.46
N THR A 74 30.41 10.43 22.88
CA THR A 74 30.51 9.78 21.56
C THR A 74 29.86 8.40 21.57
N GLN A 75 30.04 7.61 22.63
CA GLN A 75 29.39 6.31 22.79
C GLN A 75 27.86 6.43 22.82
N ARG A 76 27.30 7.41 23.51
CA ARG A 76 25.84 7.64 23.54
C ARG A 76 25.29 8.04 22.18
N ILE A 77 25.97 8.94 21.47
CA ILE A 77 25.58 9.35 20.11
C ILE A 77 25.63 8.15 19.18
N TRP A 78 26.67 7.33 19.27
CA TRP A 78 26.82 6.14 18.43
C TRP A 78 25.73 5.10 18.71
N LEU A 79 25.36 4.88 19.98
CA LEU A 79 24.25 4.00 20.36
C LEU A 79 22.90 4.52 19.87
N MET A 80 22.66 5.84 19.91
CA MET A 80 21.45 6.45 19.34
C MET A 80 21.39 6.23 17.82
N VAL A 81 22.51 6.42 17.11
CA VAL A 81 22.58 6.23 15.65
C VAL A 81 22.35 4.77 15.28
N VAL A 82 23.03 3.83 15.94
CA VAL A 82 22.83 2.40 15.69
C VAL A 82 21.40 1.97 16.04
N GLY A 83 20.86 2.47 17.15
CA GLY A 83 19.46 2.22 17.55
C GLY A 83 18.46 2.77 16.55
N ALA A 84 18.70 3.96 16.00
CA ALA A 84 17.85 4.56 14.97
C ALA A 84 17.89 3.75 13.66
N ILE A 85 19.08 3.35 13.22
CA ILE A 85 19.24 2.50 12.02
C ILE A 85 18.52 1.17 12.22
N PHE A 86 18.74 0.52 13.37
CA PHE A 86 18.11 -0.76 13.67
C PHE A 86 16.58 -0.63 13.75
N GLY A 87 16.08 0.41 14.41
CA GLY A 87 14.65 0.72 14.48
C GLY A 87 14.03 0.95 13.10
N LEU A 88 14.74 1.65 12.22
CA LEU A 88 14.28 1.92 10.85
C LEU A 88 14.25 0.63 10.01
N ILE A 89 15.27 -0.22 10.13
CA ILE A 89 15.28 -1.54 9.46
C ILE A 89 14.10 -2.39 9.93
N VAL A 90 13.89 -2.50 11.24
CA VAL A 90 12.76 -3.27 11.80
C VAL A 90 11.43 -2.72 11.31
N LEU A 91 11.26 -1.39 11.29
CA LEU A 91 10.04 -0.74 10.82
C LEU A 91 9.76 -1.06 9.34
N VAL A 92 10.77 -0.93 8.48
CA VAL A 92 10.64 -1.24 7.04
C VAL A 92 10.30 -2.71 6.84
N THR A 93 11.00 -3.62 7.52
CA THR A 93 10.78 -5.07 7.36
C THR A 93 9.38 -5.49 7.82
N LEU A 94 8.88 -4.89 8.90
CA LEU A 94 7.51 -5.13 9.38
C LEU A 94 6.47 -4.55 8.44
N ALA A 95 6.71 -3.36 7.88
CA ALA A 95 5.82 -2.76 6.90
C ALA A 95 5.70 -3.64 5.66
N GLU A 96 6.82 -4.02 5.04
CA GLU A 96 6.83 -4.88 3.84
C GLU A 96 6.10 -6.20 4.05
N ARG A 97 6.43 -6.93 5.13
CA ARG A 97 5.73 -8.19 5.46
C ARG A 97 4.26 -7.98 5.79
N GLY A 98 3.92 -6.88 6.46
CA GLY A 98 2.54 -6.53 6.79
C GLY A 98 1.70 -6.28 5.54
N PHE A 99 2.23 -5.51 4.60
CA PHE A 99 1.57 -5.22 3.32
C PHE A 99 1.38 -6.49 2.49
N GLU A 100 2.39 -7.34 2.35
CA GLU A 100 2.27 -8.62 1.64
C GLU A 100 1.25 -9.56 2.28
N TRP A 101 1.23 -9.63 3.61
CA TRP A 101 0.27 -10.50 4.29
C TRP A 101 -1.17 -10.00 4.10
N ILE A 102 -1.37 -8.68 4.14
CA ILE A 102 -2.68 -8.06 3.91
C ILE A 102 -3.13 -8.27 2.45
N SER A 103 -2.24 -8.09 1.47
CA SER A 103 -2.59 -8.30 0.06
C SER A 103 -2.96 -9.76 -0.21
N LYS A 104 -2.11 -10.71 0.21
CA LYS A 104 -2.38 -12.15 0.09
C LYS A 104 -3.67 -12.57 0.81
N SER A 105 -3.97 -11.94 1.95
CA SER A 105 -5.22 -12.18 2.68
C SER A 105 -6.45 -11.68 1.93
N ARG A 106 -6.36 -10.54 1.24
CA ARG A 106 -7.45 -10.01 0.40
C ARG A 106 -7.68 -10.89 -0.82
N GLU A 107 -6.61 -11.24 -1.52
CA GLU A 107 -6.66 -12.09 -2.71
C GLU A 107 -7.35 -13.43 -2.41
N ARG A 108 -6.91 -14.12 -1.35
CA ARG A 108 -7.55 -15.38 -0.89
C ARG A 108 -9.03 -15.23 -0.56
N LYS A 109 -9.45 -14.09 -0.01
CA LYS A 109 -10.88 -13.84 0.28
C LYS A 109 -11.68 -13.66 -1.01
N HIS A 110 -11.12 -12.95 -1.99
CA HIS A 110 -11.76 -12.79 -3.30
C HIS A 110 -11.87 -14.14 -4.01
N GLU A 111 -10.78 -14.92 -4.03
CA GLU A 111 -10.77 -16.27 -4.59
C GLU A 111 -11.80 -17.18 -3.92
N GLN A 112 -11.86 -17.21 -2.59
CA GLN A 112 -12.85 -18.02 -1.88
C GLN A 112 -14.29 -17.55 -2.11
N ALA A 113 -14.50 -16.24 -2.22
CA ALA A 113 -15.81 -15.67 -2.49
C ALA A 113 -16.32 -16.08 -3.88
N VAL A 114 -15.44 -16.14 -4.88
CA VAL A 114 -15.75 -16.52 -6.26
C VAL A 114 -15.79 -18.04 -6.47
N ALA A 115 -14.92 -18.80 -5.80
CA ALA A 115 -14.89 -20.26 -5.90
C ALA A 115 -16.17 -20.92 -5.33
N SER A 116 -16.85 -20.26 -4.40
CA SER A 116 -18.12 -20.71 -3.84
C SER A 116 -19.35 -20.20 -4.59
N VAL A 117 -19.17 -19.57 -5.76
CA VAL A 117 -20.29 -19.04 -6.55
C VAL A 117 -21.03 -20.20 -7.20
N THR A 118 -22.20 -20.48 -6.63
CA THR A 118 -23.23 -21.35 -7.22
C THR A 118 -24.46 -20.49 -7.47
N PRO A 119 -25.39 -20.91 -8.36
CA PRO A 119 -26.63 -20.18 -8.60
C PRO A 119 -27.37 -19.86 -7.29
N GLU A 120 -27.40 -20.81 -6.36
CA GLU A 120 -28.18 -20.65 -5.13
C GLU A 120 -27.45 -19.75 -4.12
N HIS A 121 -26.11 -19.75 -4.12
CA HIS A 121 -25.33 -18.77 -3.38
C HIS A 121 -25.49 -17.35 -3.94
N LEU A 122 -25.60 -17.20 -5.27
CA LEU A 122 -25.89 -15.89 -5.87
C LEU A 122 -27.27 -15.39 -5.45
N LEU A 123 -28.29 -16.26 -5.50
CA LEU A 123 -29.63 -15.89 -5.04
C LEU A 123 -29.64 -15.45 -3.58
N ALA A 124 -28.93 -16.19 -2.71
CA ALA A 124 -28.86 -15.87 -1.29
C ALA A 124 -28.13 -14.55 -1.00
N ARG A 125 -27.10 -14.19 -1.78
CA ARG A 125 -26.26 -13.02 -1.53
C ARG A 125 -26.70 -11.76 -2.28
N CYS A 126 -27.12 -11.92 -3.54
CA CYS A 126 -27.42 -10.83 -4.47
C CYS A 126 -28.93 -10.65 -4.70
N GLY A 127 -29.76 -11.59 -4.22
CA GLY A 127 -31.22 -11.53 -4.37
C GLY A 127 -31.69 -12.15 -5.69
N GLN A 128 -32.90 -11.78 -6.12
CA GLN A 128 -33.48 -12.30 -7.36
C GLN A 128 -32.85 -11.65 -8.60
N PRO A 129 -32.47 -12.44 -9.61
CA PRO A 129 -32.00 -11.91 -10.89
C PRO A 129 -33.15 -11.27 -11.68
N LEU A 130 -32.80 -10.42 -12.63
CA LEU A 130 -33.73 -9.87 -13.61
C LEU A 130 -34.21 -10.97 -14.58
N GLU A 131 -33.30 -11.87 -14.96
CA GLU A 131 -33.58 -13.00 -15.85
C GLU A 131 -32.83 -14.24 -15.37
N ASP A 132 -33.50 -15.39 -15.35
CA ASP A 132 -32.91 -16.68 -15.01
C ASP A 132 -33.40 -17.70 -16.04
N THR A 133 -32.49 -18.14 -16.91
CA THR A 133 -32.81 -19.12 -17.95
C THR A 133 -31.97 -20.36 -17.77
N THR A 134 -32.62 -21.52 -17.78
CA THR A 134 -31.94 -22.81 -17.77
C THR A 134 -32.18 -23.52 -19.09
N LYS A 135 -31.11 -23.86 -19.79
CA LYS A 135 -31.11 -24.58 -21.07
C LYS A 135 -30.60 -25.99 -20.85
N ASN A 136 -31.31 -26.97 -21.40
CA ASN A 136 -30.88 -28.36 -21.38
C ASN A 136 -30.15 -28.70 -22.68
N VAL A 137 -28.84 -28.92 -22.60
CA VAL A 137 -27.97 -29.32 -23.69
C VAL A 137 -27.37 -30.67 -23.32
N TYR A 138 -28.20 -31.72 -23.31
CA TYR A 138 -27.84 -33.04 -22.81
C TYR A 138 -26.44 -33.49 -23.30
N PRO A 139 -25.54 -33.93 -22.40
CA PRO A 139 -25.76 -34.23 -20.99
C PRO A 139 -25.47 -33.06 -20.02
N ILE A 140 -25.46 -31.81 -20.49
CA ILE A 140 -25.12 -30.62 -19.69
C ILE A 140 -26.35 -29.72 -19.53
N LEU A 141 -26.63 -29.27 -18.32
CA LEU A 141 -27.57 -28.20 -18.03
C LEU A 141 -26.79 -26.90 -17.90
N MET A 142 -27.16 -25.90 -18.69
CA MET A 142 -26.61 -24.55 -18.60
C MET A 142 -27.62 -23.64 -17.94
N ARG A 143 -27.20 -22.83 -16.97
CA ARG A 143 -28.04 -21.81 -16.33
C ARG A 143 -27.37 -20.47 -16.47
N THR A 144 -28.10 -19.51 -17.04
CA THR A 144 -27.65 -18.15 -17.23
C THR A 144 -28.52 -17.23 -16.41
N MET A 145 -27.89 -16.48 -15.50
CA MET A 145 -28.57 -15.54 -14.59
C MET A 145 -28.09 -14.12 -14.87
N THR A 146 -29.03 -13.21 -15.10
CA THR A 146 -28.74 -11.80 -15.39
C THR A 146 -29.17 -10.93 -14.20
N TYR A 147 -28.24 -10.16 -13.66
CA TYR A 147 -28.50 -9.20 -12.58
C TYR A 147 -28.36 -7.78 -13.09
N GLN A 148 -29.28 -6.90 -12.66
CA GLN A 148 -29.19 -5.47 -12.89
C GLN A 148 -28.77 -4.78 -11.59
N ILE A 149 -27.58 -4.19 -11.58
CA ILE A 149 -27.06 -3.47 -10.40
C ILE A 149 -27.45 -2.00 -10.47
N SER A 150 -27.46 -1.43 -11.67
CA SER A 150 -27.83 -0.05 -11.93
C SER A 150 -28.56 0.05 -13.26
N ARG A 151 -29.08 1.23 -13.61
CA ARG A 151 -29.87 1.44 -14.84
C ARG A 151 -29.13 1.01 -16.10
N ASN A 152 -27.81 1.15 -16.12
CA ASN A 152 -26.96 0.87 -17.28
C ASN A 152 -25.96 -0.26 -17.04
N GLU A 153 -26.07 -0.97 -15.92
CA GLU A 153 -25.08 -1.95 -15.48
C GLU A 153 -25.76 -3.27 -15.21
N THR A 154 -25.49 -4.23 -16.11
CA THR A 154 -26.02 -5.58 -16.05
C THR A 154 -24.87 -6.57 -16.07
N TYR A 155 -25.03 -7.65 -15.33
CA TYR A 155 -24.05 -8.71 -15.19
C TYR A 155 -24.70 -10.06 -15.49
N ILE A 156 -24.05 -10.85 -16.32
CA ILE A 156 -24.50 -12.15 -16.79
C ILE A 156 -23.59 -13.20 -16.18
N PHE A 157 -24.17 -14.15 -15.48
CA PHE A 157 -23.49 -15.27 -14.85
C PHE A 157 -23.87 -16.56 -15.56
N ASP A 158 -22.87 -17.27 -16.08
CA ASP A 158 -23.05 -18.55 -16.74
C ASP A 158 -22.61 -19.68 -15.80
N PHE A 159 -23.47 -20.69 -15.67
CA PHE A 159 -23.24 -21.89 -14.90
C PHE A 159 -23.49 -23.14 -15.75
N SER A 160 -22.79 -24.21 -15.43
CA SER A 160 -23.11 -25.53 -15.95
C SER A 160 -23.21 -26.56 -14.84
N ARG A 161 -23.98 -27.60 -15.07
CA ARG A 161 -23.93 -28.85 -14.31
C ARG A 161 -24.18 -30.01 -15.27
N THR A 162 -23.79 -31.22 -14.93
CA THR A 162 -24.23 -32.38 -15.71
C THR A 162 -25.69 -32.72 -15.39
N ALA A 163 -26.42 -33.19 -16.39
CA ALA A 163 -27.80 -33.64 -16.26
C ALA A 163 -27.90 -35.00 -15.55
N GLU A 164 -26.78 -35.69 -15.36
CA GLU A 164 -26.68 -36.86 -14.51
C GLU A 164 -26.95 -36.48 -13.05
N GLU A 165 -27.70 -37.34 -12.37
CA GLU A 165 -28.25 -37.09 -11.04
C GLU A 165 -27.10 -36.88 -10.03
N GLN A 166 -27.09 -35.73 -9.34
CA GLN A 166 -26.15 -35.30 -8.27
C GLN A 166 -24.88 -34.52 -8.65
N SER A 167 -24.78 -33.87 -9.81
CA SER A 167 -23.66 -32.94 -10.04
C SER A 167 -23.88 -31.54 -9.45
N ASP A 168 -22.80 -30.98 -8.92
CA ASP A 168 -22.76 -29.59 -8.45
C ASP A 168 -22.75 -28.60 -9.63
N TRP A 169 -23.31 -27.41 -9.39
CA TRP A 169 -23.19 -26.31 -10.35
C TRP A 169 -21.75 -25.76 -10.36
N VAL A 170 -21.20 -25.68 -11.56
CA VAL A 170 -19.89 -25.09 -11.84
C VAL A 170 -20.10 -23.70 -12.43
N PHE A 171 -19.46 -22.71 -11.82
CA PHE A 171 -19.40 -21.35 -12.36
C PHE A 171 -18.46 -21.32 -13.58
N LEU A 172 -18.99 -20.84 -14.72
CA LEU A 172 -18.24 -20.77 -15.98
C LEU A 172 -17.65 -19.39 -16.22
N SER A 173 -18.49 -18.35 -16.21
CA SER A 173 -18.03 -16.99 -16.50
C SER A 173 -18.98 -15.93 -15.94
N MET A 174 -18.43 -14.73 -15.73
CA MET A 174 -19.19 -13.53 -15.42
C MET A 174 -18.84 -12.48 -16.48
N LYS A 175 -19.87 -11.91 -17.10
CA LYS A 175 -19.74 -10.89 -18.14
C LYS A 175 -20.60 -9.69 -17.81
N ASP A 176 -20.24 -8.51 -18.31
CA ASP A 176 -21.17 -7.37 -18.30
C ASP A 176 -22.14 -7.44 -19.50
N GLY A 177 -23.13 -6.54 -19.52
CA GLY A 177 -24.05 -6.40 -20.65
C GLY A 177 -23.39 -5.99 -21.98
N ASN A 178 -22.13 -5.55 -21.95
CA ASN A 178 -21.34 -5.22 -23.13
C ASN A 178 -20.48 -6.41 -23.62
N GLY A 179 -20.52 -7.55 -22.91
CA GLY A 179 -19.76 -8.75 -23.25
C GLY A 179 -18.33 -8.80 -22.70
N LYS A 180 -17.91 -7.85 -21.86
CA LYS A 180 -16.62 -7.90 -21.17
C LYS A 180 -16.63 -9.04 -20.15
N SER A 181 -15.75 -10.03 -20.34
CA SER A 181 -15.54 -11.11 -19.36
C SER A 181 -14.67 -10.63 -18.22
N TYR A 182 -15.03 -11.05 -17.01
CA TYR A 182 -14.23 -10.88 -15.80
C TYR A 182 -13.58 -12.22 -15.49
N GLU A 183 -12.26 -12.27 -15.48
CA GLU A 183 -11.51 -13.51 -15.25
C GLU A 183 -11.07 -13.61 -13.80
N THR A 184 -10.52 -12.52 -13.26
CA THR A 184 -9.97 -12.51 -11.91
C THR A 184 -11.06 -12.39 -10.85
N ALA A 185 -10.79 -12.95 -9.66
CA ALA A 185 -11.75 -12.89 -8.57
C ALA A 185 -11.94 -11.45 -8.04
N GLU A 186 -10.87 -10.65 -8.06
CA GLU A 186 -10.90 -9.26 -7.63
C GLU A 186 -11.79 -8.42 -8.53
N GLU A 187 -11.68 -8.57 -9.85
CA GLU A 187 -12.54 -7.86 -10.79
C GLU A 187 -14.01 -8.25 -10.64
N LYS A 188 -14.31 -9.55 -10.49
CA LYS A 188 -15.68 -10.05 -10.26
C LYS A 188 -16.30 -9.42 -9.01
N VAL A 189 -15.57 -9.43 -7.90
CA VAL A 189 -16.05 -8.86 -6.62
C VAL A 189 -16.11 -7.33 -6.66
N SER A 190 -15.19 -6.66 -7.38
CA SER A 190 -15.23 -5.22 -7.58
C SER A 190 -16.41 -4.79 -8.43
N ALA A 191 -16.74 -5.57 -9.47
CA ALA A 191 -17.88 -5.35 -10.35
C ALA A 191 -19.21 -5.60 -9.62
N MET A 192 -19.26 -6.67 -8.81
CA MET A 192 -20.47 -7.04 -8.07
C MET A 192 -20.17 -7.28 -6.59
N SER A 193 -20.33 -6.21 -5.80
CA SER A 193 -19.99 -6.22 -4.37
C SER A 193 -20.75 -7.25 -3.52
N CYS A 194 -21.95 -7.68 -3.93
CA CYS A 194 -22.72 -8.71 -3.22
C CYS A 194 -22.08 -10.11 -3.29
N LEU A 195 -21.10 -10.35 -4.18
CA LEU A 195 -20.36 -11.60 -4.19
C LEU A 195 -19.49 -11.78 -2.93
N ASN A 196 -19.08 -10.66 -2.31
CA ASN A 196 -18.31 -10.70 -1.09
C ASN A 196 -19.20 -11.08 0.10
N SER A 197 -18.96 -12.25 0.70
CA SER A 197 -19.78 -12.85 1.78
C SER A 197 -19.89 -12.03 3.07
N ARG A 198 -19.16 -10.91 3.20
CA ARG A 198 -19.25 -10.01 4.35
C ARG A 198 -19.99 -8.74 3.97
N LYS A 199 -21.31 -8.77 4.14
CA LYS A 199 -22.10 -7.57 4.37
C LYS A 199 -22.72 -7.65 5.76
#